data_AF-A0A3L7WXN2-F1
#
_entry.id   AF-A0A3L7WXN2-F1
#
_cell.length_a   1.000
_cell.length_b   1.000
_cell.length_c   1.000
_cell.angle_alpha   90.00
_cell.angle_beta   90.00
_cell.angle_gamma   90.00
#
_symmetry.space_group_name_H-M   'P 1'
#
loop_
_entity.id
_entity.type
_entity.pdbx_description
1 polymer ?
#
loop_
_entity_poly.entity_id
_entity_poly.type
_entity_poly.pdbx_seq_one_letter_code
_entity_poly.pdbx_strand_id
1 'polypeptide(L)'
;MKDHPRLLETVYVFTERLLKAAWPLLKRVSPRASAKLLLWIEKPVKEILFNCQMCGQCILHSTGMTCPMNCPKNLRNGPCGGVRANGHCEVIPEMPCVWVLAWRRDAAMATFGGEIQLLQPPVNRTLQHTSSWVNMLQGSDSRTPPGWTRIELEEGR
;
A
#
# COMPACT_ATOMS: atom_id res chain seq x y z
N MET A 1 -4.44 -11.06 12.53
CA MET A 1 -5.24 -10.30 11.54
C MET A 1 -4.60 -10.26 10.15
N LYS A 2 -3.27 -10.02 10.03
CA LYS A 2 -2.55 -9.98 8.75
C LYS A 2 -2.71 -11.24 7.87
N ASP A 3 -3.05 -12.37 8.46
CA ASP A 3 -3.24 -13.66 7.76
C ASP A 3 -4.70 -13.93 7.34
N HIS A 4 -5.57 -12.92 7.43
CA HIS A 4 -6.94 -12.95 6.88
C HIS A 4 -7.12 -11.91 5.78
N PRO A 5 -6.43 -12.05 4.62
CA PRO A 5 -6.43 -11.04 3.57
C PRO A 5 -7.83 -10.69 3.06
N ARG A 6 -8.74 -11.67 2.93
CA ARG A 6 -10.13 -11.42 2.47
C ARG A 6 -10.94 -10.48 3.37
N LEU A 7 -10.77 -10.60 4.68
CA LEU A 7 -11.41 -9.68 5.62
C LEU A 7 -10.82 -8.27 5.47
N LEU A 8 -9.50 -8.18 5.35
CA LEU A 8 -8.80 -6.91 5.16
C LEU A 8 -9.18 -6.24 3.83
N GLU A 9 -9.40 -7.01 2.76
CA GLU A 9 -9.93 -6.51 1.49
C GLU A 9 -11.31 -5.91 1.65
N THR A 10 -12.20 -6.63 2.32
CA THR A 10 -13.58 -6.18 2.54
C THR A 10 -13.59 -4.86 3.33
N VAL A 11 -12.78 -4.80 4.40
CA VAL A 11 -12.62 -3.59 5.21
C VAL A 11 -12.01 -2.45 4.39
N TYR A 12 -10.99 -2.72 3.56
CA TYR A 12 -10.36 -1.73 2.70
C TYR A 12 -11.36 -1.14 1.71
N VAL A 13 -12.06 -1.98 0.95
CA VAL A 13 -13.07 -1.56 -0.04
C VAL A 13 -14.19 -0.77 0.62
N PHE A 14 -14.69 -1.24 1.77
CA PHE A 14 -15.73 -0.54 2.51
C PHE A 14 -15.26 0.85 2.95
N THR A 15 -14.07 0.92 3.54
CA THR A 15 -13.47 2.18 4.00
C THR A 15 -13.24 3.14 2.83
N GLU A 16 -12.70 2.63 1.72
CA GLU A 16 -12.46 3.40 0.50
C GLU A 16 -13.77 3.99 -0.05
N ARG A 17 -14.82 3.18 -0.17
CA ARG A 17 -16.14 3.62 -0.65
C ARG A 17 -16.73 4.70 0.26
N LEU A 18 -16.69 4.49 1.57
CA LEU A 18 -17.20 5.45 2.56
C LEU A 18 -16.43 6.78 2.49
N LEU A 19 -15.10 6.72 2.43
CA LEU A 19 -14.28 7.92 2.34
C LEU A 19 -14.47 8.65 1.00
N LYS A 20 -14.54 7.94 -0.13
CA LYS A 20 -14.84 8.55 -1.44
C LYS A 20 -16.20 9.25 -1.44
N ALA A 21 -17.22 8.65 -0.82
CA ALA A 21 -18.54 9.26 -0.70
C ALA A 21 -18.56 10.47 0.24
N ALA A 22 -17.82 10.43 1.35
CA ALA A 22 -17.76 11.52 2.33
C ALA A 22 -16.84 12.68 1.91
N TRP A 23 -15.83 12.42 1.08
CA TRP A 23 -14.79 13.39 0.74
C TRP A 23 -15.30 14.72 0.13
N PRO A 24 -16.30 14.73 -0.77
CA PRO A 24 -16.85 15.97 -1.32
C PRO A 24 -17.41 16.93 -0.26
N LEU A 25 -17.94 16.39 0.84
CA LEU A 25 -18.44 17.18 1.97
C LEU A 25 -17.29 17.62 2.87
N LEU A 26 -16.40 16.69 3.24
CA LEU A 26 -15.24 16.97 4.10
C LEU A 26 -14.34 18.07 3.52
N LYS A 27 -14.06 18.02 2.22
CA LYS A 27 -13.20 19.00 1.54
C LYS A 27 -13.82 20.40 1.49
N ARG A 28 -15.16 20.53 1.55
CA ARG A 28 -15.84 21.85 1.54
C ARG A 28 -15.74 22.55 2.88
N VAL A 29 -15.67 21.80 3.97
CA VAL A 29 -15.62 22.37 5.33
C VAL A 29 -14.21 22.85 5.66
N SER A 30 -13.20 21.98 5.58
CA SER A 30 -11.81 22.36 5.79
C SER A 30 -10.85 21.23 5.36
N PRO A 31 -10.24 21.33 4.16
CA PRO A 31 -9.31 20.31 3.65
C PRO A 31 -8.16 20.01 4.61
N ARG A 32 -7.61 21.04 5.26
CA ARG A 32 -6.48 20.92 6.19
C ARG A 32 -6.89 20.20 7.48
N ALA A 33 -8.07 20.53 8.03
CA ALA A 33 -8.55 19.88 9.25
C ALA A 33 -8.93 18.42 8.98
N SER A 34 -9.63 18.13 7.87
CA SER A 34 -9.96 16.76 7.46
C SER A 34 -8.71 15.91 7.27
N ALA A 35 -7.65 16.48 6.69
CA ALA A 35 -6.40 15.76 6.52
C ALA A 35 -5.71 15.40 7.84
N LYS A 36 -5.67 16.34 8.79
CA LYS A 36 -5.12 16.08 10.14
C LYS A 36 -5.96 15.04 10.89
N LEU A 37 -7.28 15.12 10.81
CA LEU A 37 -8.19 14.17 11.45
C LEU A 37 -7.99 12.75 10.89
N LEU A 38 -8.02 12.60 9.56
CA LEU A 38 -7.79 11.30 8.93
C LEU A 38 -6.39 10.77 9.25
N LEU A 39 -5.37 11.62 9.27
CA LEU A 39 -4.01 11.22 9.68
C LEU A 39 -3.98 10.68 11.12
N TRP A 40 -4.61 11.39 12.05
CA TRP A 40 -4.66 11.02 13.47
C TRP A 40 -5.36 9.68 13.71
N ILE A 41 -6.39 9.37 12.91
CA ILE A 41 -7.09 8.07 12.95
C ILE A 41 -6.28 6.99 12.23
N GLU A 42 -5.81 7.25 11.01
CA GLU A 42 -5.20 6.21 10.17
C GLU A 42 -3.85 5.74 10.70
N LYS A 43 -3.05 6.63 11.28
CA LYS A 43 -1.69 6.34 11.71
C LYS A 43 -1.64 5.22 12.74
N PRO A 44 -2.31 5.32 13.91
CA PRO A 44 -2.26 4.25 14.92
C PRO A 44 -2.85 2.94 14.39
N VAL A 45 -3.95 3.00 13.65
CA VAL A 45 -4.57 1.81 13.05
C VAL A 45 -3.58 1.10 12.11
N LYS A 46 -2.91 1.84 11.23
CA LYS A 46 -1.99 1.26 10.25
C LYS A 46 -0.67 0.81 10.88
N GLU A 47 -0.14 1.53 11.87
CA GLU A 47 1.05 1.13 12.61
C GLU A 47 0.82 -0.17 13.38
N ILE A 48 -0.28 -0.28 14.13
CA ILE A 48 -0.63 -1.48 14.89
C ILE A 48 -0.92 -2.68 13.96
N LEU A 49 -1.75 -2.47 12.93
CA LEU A 49 -2.21 -3.59 12.09
C LEU A 49 -1.19 -4.03 11.05
N PHE A 50 -0.36 -3.12 10.51
CA PHE A 50 0.49 -3.40 9.36
C PHE A 50 1.97 -3.09 9.58
N ASN A 51 2.35 -2.57 10.75
CA ASN A 51 3.68 -1.97 10.99
C ASN A 51 3.97 -0.87 9.95
N CYS A 52 2.96 -0.06 9.62
CA CYS A 52 3.07 0.94 8.56
C CYS A 52 4.18 1.96 8.83
N GLN A 53 4.99 2.26 7.82
CA GLN A 53 6.07 3.25 7.87
C GLN A 53 5.63 4.65 7.40
N MET A 54 4.32 4.87 7.25
CA MET A 54 3.72 6.15 6.88
C MET A 54 4.34 6.82 5.64
N CYS A 55 4.54 6.04 4.56
CA CYS A 55 5.09 6.56 3.29
C CYS A 55 4.15 7.52 2.52
N GLY A 56 2.90 7.71 2.96
CA GLY A 56 1.92 8.57 2.31
C GLY A 56 1.24 8.00 1.07
N GLN A 57 1.68 6.85 0.56
CA GLN A 57 1.09 6.18 -0.62
C GLN A 57 0.82 4.70 -0.31
N CYS A 58 -0.36 4.38 0.20
CA CYS A 58 -0.69 3.02 0.64
C CYS A 58 -1.06 2.12 -0.57
N ILE A 59 -0.39 0.97 -0.70
CA ILE A 59 -0.70 -0.06 -1.72
C ILE A 59 -0.93 -1.44 -1.10
N LEU A 60 -1.49 -1.48 0.12
CA LEU A 60 -1.75 -2.75 0.79
C LEU A 60 -2.64 -3.68 -0.06
N HIS A 61 -3.58 -3.12 -0.82
CA HIS A 61 -4.44 -3.89 -1.73
C HIS A 61 -3.64 -4.59 -2.83
N SER A 62 -2.60 -3.95 -3.37
CA SER A 62 -1.74 -4.57 -4.40
C SER A 62 -0.59 -5.42 -3.84
N THR A 63 -0.40 -5.49 -2.53
CA THR A 63 0.75 -6.20 -1.92
C THR A 63 0.33 -7.23 -0.87
N GLY A 64 -0.77 -7.96 -1.11
CA GLY A 64 -1.18 -9.03 -0.20
C GLY A 64 -1.46 -8.52 1.22
N MET A 65 -2.00 -7.30 1.36
CA MET A 65 -2.20 -6.61 2.63
C MET A 65 -0.93 -6.50 3.50
N THR A 66 0.23 -6.45 2.85
CA THR A 66 1.55 -6.41 3.48
C THR A 66 2.26 -5.11 3.14
N CYS A 67 2.63 -4.30 4.13
CA CYS A 67 3.30 -3.01 3.86
C CYS A 67 4.72 -3.24 3.30
N PRO A 68 5.01 -2.83 2.05
CA PRO A 68 6.32 -3.07 1.42
C PRO A 68 7.45 -2.27 2.07
N MET A 69 7.11 -1.18 2.76
CA MET A 69 8.08 -0.34 3.48
C MET A 69 8.68 -1.03 4.72
N ASN A 70 8.13 -2.17 5.15
CA ASN A 70 8.77 -3.03 6.15
C ASN A 70 10.02 -3.72 5.62
N CYS A 71 10.24 -3.73 4.30
CA CYS A 71 11.48 -4.23 3.72
C CYS A 71 12.63 -3.28 4.10
N PRO A 72 13.78 -3.80 4.59
CA PRO A 72 14.96 -2.97 4.89
C PRO A 72 15.46 -2.15 3.70
N LYS A 73 15.17 -2.61 2.48
CA LYS A 73 15.51 -1.92 1.23
C LYS A 73 14.46 -0.91 0.76
N ASN A 74 13.33 -0.81 1.47
CA ASN A 74 12.16 0.03 1.13
C ASN A 74 11.70 -0.13 -0.33
N LEU A 75 11.80 -1.36 -0.86
CA LEU A 75 11.43 -1.65 -2.24
C LEU A 75 9.92 -1.57 -2.42
N ARG A 76 9.49 -0.72 -3.37
CA ARG A 76 8.08 -0.55 -3.73
C ARG A 76 7.54 -1.71 -4.56
N ASN A 77 8.41 -2.29 -5.38
CA ASN A 77 8.16 -3.49 -6.19
C ASN A 77 9.24 -4.53 -5.87
N GLY A 78 8.87 -5.79 -5.72
CA GLY A 78 9.79 -6.89 -5.45
C GLY A 78 9.28 -8.21 -6.03
N PRO A 79 9.93 -9.35 -5.72
CA PRO A 79 11.08 -9.50 -4.82
C PRO A 79 12.41 -8.96 -5.41
N CYS A 80 13.46 -8.89 -4.59
CA CYS A 80 14.77 -8.35 -4.95
C CYS A 80 15.84 -9.39 -5.33
N GLY A 81 15.46 -10.66 -5.48
CA GLY A 81 16.41 -11.78 -5.64
C GLY A 81 17.12 -12.21 -4.35
N GLY A 82 17.28 -11.31 -3.38
CA GLY A 82 17.90 -11.57 -2.07
C GLY A 82 17.02 -12.33 -1.06
N VAL A 83 16.21 -13.29 -1.52
CA VAL A 83 15.41 -14.14 -0.65
C VAL A 83 16.21 -15.42 -0.36
N ARG A 84 16.44 -15.72 0.92
CA ARG A 84 17.11 -16.95 1.34
C ARG A 84 16.25 -18.17 1.03
N ALA A 85 16.86 -19.35 0.92
CA ALA A 85 16.16 -20.61 0.64
C ALA A 85 15.02 -20.93 1.64
N ASN A 86 15.14 -20.45 2.88
CA ASN A 86 14.11 -20.56 3.92
C ASN A 86 13.04 -19.45 3.88
N GLY A 87 12.97 -18.65 2.82
CA GLY A 87 12.01 -17.53 2.66
C GLY A 87 12.33 -16.26 3.45
N HIS A 88 13.51 -16.17 4.07
CA HIS A 88 13.92 -15.00 4.87
C HIS A 88 14.68 -13.94 4.06
N CYS A 89 14.81 -12.74 4.60
CA CYS A 89 15.54 -11.63 3.98
C CYS A 89 17.06 -11.88 3.99
N GLU A 90 17.78 -11.47 2.94
CA GLU A 90 19.25 -11.52 2.95
C GLU A 90 19.88 -10.59 3.98
N VAL A 91 19.30 -9.39 4.16
CA VAL A 91 19.85 -8.29 4.99
C VAL A 91 19.63 -8.56 6.47
N ILE A 92 18.46 -9.11 6.83
CA ILE A 92 18.10 -9.47 8.20
C ILE A 92 17.67 -10.93 8.18
N PRO A 93 18.60 -11.88 8.43
CA PRO A 93 18.36 -13.32 8.26
C PRO A 93 17.19 -13.89 9.07
N GLU A 94 16.88 -13.27 10.21
CA GLU A 94 15.83 -13.69 11.15
C GLU A 94 14.45 -13.14 10.75
N MET A 95 14.39 -12.21 9.79
CA MET A 95 13.15 -11.62 9.30
C MET A 95 12.60 -12.38 8.08
N PRO A 96 11.34 -12.85 8.11
CA PRO A 96 10.67 -13.34 6.91
C PRO A 96 10.65 -12.28 5.81
N CYS A 97 10.91 -12.67 4.56
CA CYS A 97 10.90 -11.72 3.46
C CYS A 97 9.50 -11.12 3.26
N VAL A 98 9.40 -9.80 3.31
CA VAL A 98 8.15 -9.05 3.13
C VAL A 98 7.44 -9.41 1.82
N TRP A 99 8.20 -9.61 0.74
CA TRP A 99 7.64 -9.97 -0.56
C TRP A 99 7.20 -11.43 -0.64
N VAL A 100 7.85 -12.37 0.07
CA VAL A 100 7.35 -13.75 0.19
C VAL A 100 5.99 -13.76 0.91
N LEU A 101 5.86 -12.98 1.98
CA LEU A 101 4.58 -12.82 2.68
C LEU A 101 3.51 -12.15 1.80
N ALA A 102 3.88 -11.11 1.05
CA ALA A 102 2.98 -10.42 0.13
C ALA A 102 2.43 -11.38 -0.94
N TRP A 103 3.29 -12.13 -1.63
CA TRP A 103 2.90 -13.11 -2.65
C TRP A 103 1.99 -14.21 -2.09
N ARG A 104 2.33 -14.76 -0.91
CA ARG A 104 1.49 -15.79 -0.27
C ARG A 104 0.10 -15.26 0.08
N ARG A 105 0.00 -14.00 0.54
CA ARG A 105 -1.27 -13.39 0.94
C ARG A 105 -2.09 -12.94 -0.26
N ASP A 106 -1.45 -12.41 -1.29
CA ASP A 106 -2.07 -12.05 -2.58
C ASP A 106 -2.77 -13.26 -3.21
N ALA A 107 -2.14 -14.43 -3.20
CA ALA A 107 -2.76 -15.67 -3.69
C ALA A 107 -4.03 -16.09 -2.91
N ALA A 108 -4.24 -15.56 -1.69
CA ALA A 108 -5.42 -15.83 -0.88
C ALA A 108 -6.48 -14.71 -0.95
N MET A 109 -6.17 -13.61 -1.63
CA MET A 109 -7.09 -12.48 -1.86
C MET A 109 -8.13 -12.82 -2.92
N ALA A 110 -9.31 -12.20 -2.80
CA ALA A 110 -10.44 -12.44 -3.70
C ALA A 110 -10.72 -11.26 -4.64
N THR A 111 -10.49 -10.03 -4.19
CA THR A 111 -10.85 -8.80 -4.93
C THR A 111 -9.65 -8.20 -5.66
N PHE A 112 -8.49 -8.12 -5.00
CA PHE A 112 -7.27 -7.54 -5.56
C PHE A 112 -6.17 -8.58 -5.83
N GLY A 113 -6.48 -9.87 -5.74
CA GLY A 113 -5.51 -10.94 -6.01
C GLY A 113 -4.95 -10.81 -7.43
N GLY A 114 -3.63 -10.90 -7.57
CA GLY A 114 -2.92 -10.72 -8.83
C GLY A 114 -2.44 -9.28 -9.08
N GLU A 115 -2.93 -8.27 -8.34
CA GLU A 115 -2.43 -6.91 -8.48
C GLU A 115 -0.95 -6.76 -8.07
N ILE A 116 -0.40 -7.73 -7.34
CA ILE A 116 1.03 -7.78 -7.03
C ILE A 116 1.93 -7.81 -8.28
N GLN A 117 1.37 -8.19 -9.44
CA GLN A 117 2.05 -8.16 -10.73
C GLN A 117 2.03 -6.78 -11.39
N LEU A 118 1.18 -5.86 -10.93
CA LEU A 118 1.11 -4.50 -11.45
C LEU A 118 2.31 -3.69 -10.95
N LEU A 119 3.14 -3.26 -11.89
CA LEU A 119 4.30 -2.43 -11.58
C LEU A 119 3.88 -1.07 -11.03
N GLN A 120 4.19 -0.82 -9.75
CA GLN A 120 3.84 0.41 -9.07
C GLN A 120 4.90 1.50 -9.35
N PRO A 121 4.51 2.78 -9.47
CA PRO A 121 5.46 3.87 -9.55
C PRO A 121 6.34 3.94 -8.30
N PRO A 122 7.56 4.51 -8.40
CA PRO A 122 8.41 4.72 -7.24
C PRO A 122 7.69 5.59 -6.19
N VAL A 123 7.98 5.32 -4.93
CA VAL A 123 7.37 6.07 -3.82
C VAL A 123 7.84 7.54 -3.86
N ASN A 124 6.88 8.47 -3.85
CA ASN A 124 7.11 9.89 -3.69
C ASN A 124 7.35 10.20 -2.20
N ARG A 125 8.63 10.34 -1.84
CA ARG A 125 9.06 10.61 -0.45
C ARG A 125 8.56 11.96 0.10
N THR A 126 8.13 12.90 -0.75
CA THR A 126 7.58 14.18 -0.28
C THR A 126 6.23 14.02 0.42
N LEU A 127 5.55 12.88 0.24
CA LEU A 127 4.28 12.55 0.91
C LEU A 127 4.49 11.82 2.25
N GLN A 128 5.72 11.57 2.68
CA GLN A 128 5.98 10.86 3.92
C GLN A 128 5.33 11.57 5.13
N HIS A 129 4.79 10.79 6.05
CA HIS A 129 4.05 11.24 7.24
C HIS A 129 2.75 12.02 6.96
N THR A 130 2.26 12.05 5.72
CA THR A 130 0.93 12.55 5.38
C THR A 130 -0.10 11.41 5.31
N SER A 131 -1.40 11.76 5.34
CA SER A 131 -2.47 10.76 5.27
C SER A 131 -2.53 10.14 3.88
N SER A 132 -2.37 8.81 3.80
CA SER A 132 -2.45 8.13 2.51
C SER A 132 -3.88 8.13 1.95
N TRP A 133 -4.90 8.18 2.80
CA TRP A 133 -6.30 8.30 2.34
C TRP A 133 -6.55 9.65 1.67
N VAL A 134 -6.06 10.73 2.27
CA VAL A 134 -6.18 12.07 1.68
C VAL A 134 -5.43 12.14 0.36
N ASN A 135 -4.22 11.60 0.29
CA ASN A 135 -3.43 11.60 -0.94
C ASN A 135 -4.11 10.83 -2.06
N MET A 136 -4.72 9.68 -1.76
CA MET A 136 -5.53 8.91 -2.70
C MET A 136 -6.76 9.70 -3.17
N LEU A 137 -7.50 10.32 -2.25
CA LEU A 137 -8.70 11.10 -2.57
C LEU A 137 -8.42 12.38 -3.38
N GLN A 138 -7.18 12.89 -3.30
CA GLN A 138 -6.71 14.05 -4.07
C GLN A 138 -5.96 13.65 -5.35
N GLY A 139 -5.67 12.36 -5.55
CA GLY A 139 -4.83 11.86 -6.62
C GLY A 139 -3.35 12.25 -6.51
N SER A 140 -2.91 12.75 -5.35
CA SER A 140 -1.51 13.12 -5.09
C SER A 140 -0.59 11.91 -5.08
N ASP A 141 -1.10 10.74 -4.68
CA ASP A 141 -0.38 9.48 -4.68
C ASP A 141 -0.21 8.86 -6.08
N SER A 142 -0.99 9.31 -7.05
CA SER A 142 -1.01 8.81 -8.42
C SER A 142 -0.12 9.65 -9.36
N ARG A 143 0.49 10.74 -8.86
CA ARG A 143 1.43 11.56 -9.62
C ARG A 143 2.75 10.82 -9.78
N THR A 144 3.06 10.45 -11.02
CA THR A 144 4.28 9.73 -11.37
C THR A 144 5.40 10.72 -11.74
N PRO A 145 6.69 10.36 -11.55
CA PRO A 145 7.79 11.23 -11.94
C PRO A 145 7.86 11.38 -13.47
N PRO A 146 8.49 12.45 -13.98
CA PRO A 146 8.74 12.62 -15.41
C PRO A 146 9.42 11.38 -16.01
N GLY A 147 8.92 10.90 -17.15
CA GLY A 147 9.42 9.70 -17.81
C GLY A 147 8.84 8.37 -17.31
N TRP A 148 7.98 8.37 -16.29
CA TRP A 148 7.22 7.17 -15.92
C TRP A 148 6.07 6.95 -16.92
N THR A 149 6.24 6.00 -17.81
CA THR A 149 5.19 5.51 -18.71
C THR A 149 4.60 4.23 -18.14
N ARG A 150 3.27 4.14 -18.08
CA ARG A 150 2.64 2.83 -17.88
C ARG A 150 2.91 2.05 -19.15
N ILE A 151 3.67 0.97 -19.03
CA ILE A 151 3.72 -0.04 -20.07
C ILE A 151 2.32 -0.66 -20.03
N GLU A 152 1.48 -0.31 -21.00
CA GLU A 152 0.30 -1.12 -21.30
C GLU A 152 0.87 -2.48 -21.68
N LEU A 153 0.80 -3.43 -20.75
CA LEU A 153 1.05 -4.82 -21.07
C LEU A 153 -0.05 -5.17 -22.05
N GLU A 154 0.26 -5.18 -23.35
CA GLU A 154 -0.62 -5.74 -24.36
C GLU A 154 -1.05 -7.12 -23.84
N GLU A 155 -2.35 -7.29 -23.59
CA GLU A 155 -2.94 -8.59 -23.29
C GLU A 155 -2.68 -9.50 -24.49
N GLY A 156 -1.61 -10.29 -24.44
CA GLY A 156 -1.32 -11.27 -25.49
C GLY A 156 0.13 -11.68 -25.64
N ARG A 157 0.59 -12.62 -24.80
CA ARG A 157 1.22 -13.86 -25.29
C ARG A 157 1.21 -14.96 -24.25
#